data_AF-A0A090L5W4-F1
#
_entry.id   AF-A0A090L5W4-F1
#
_cell.length_a   1.000
_cell.length_b   1.000
_cell.length_c   1.000
_cell.angle_alpha   90.00
_cell.angle_beta   90.00
_cell.angle_gamma   90.00
#
_symmetry.space_group_name_H-M   'P 1'
#
loop_
_entity.id
_entity.type
_entity.pdbx_description
1 polymer ?
#
loop_
_entity_poly.entity_id
_entity_poly.type
_entity_poly.pdbx_seq_one_letter_code
_entity_poly.pdbx_strand_id
1 'polypeptide(L)'
;MVRGKSIYAEIYIKNSYRAKCSPRVRRPMRPRAIAWAGPDAFYPNRFYEMDRWYKARIQRPELLPELHLVDANNIYKSYEELTKKPLMDKIDIGFKVPQEKIKAVKNEKEFTEFDEVIIDIENLKFNQTEIFNHNNIFQDLFQTNVFFNITQETNFIYGNNKIARGNLLKCNDMKNQPIVKLESFNTEAYNTIVMVNLDGNAFTENGQILHWMVSNIPDGKDISEGDTIVPYLQPLVFKGTGYHRIVFVTFRHKEKVNLENVIENSNKLSGRVFNMLKFYKFNENSLTPSSANFSQLTWDDSVDETLENIGEDVPEFKYEWREPLVRKQREFPENPQPFDLYLDMYRPKEVVYNEIEKMKLEMSTSDGPPKKPKYPDFNYVNNKKNMTHWEHSRLIRKNIGDGVFGRLYE
;
A
#
# COMPACT_ATOMS: atom_id res chain seq x y z
N MET A 1 -23.84 36.04 -20.71
CA MET A 1 -23.64 34.87 -19.83
C MET A 1 -23.77 35.31 -18.38
N VAL A 2 -24.93 35.04 -17.77
CA VAL A 2 -25.15 35.28 -16.34
C VAL A 2 -24.47 34.14 -15.59
N ARG A 3 -23.41 34.44 -14.83
CA ARG A 3 -22.76 33.45 -13.95
C ARG A 3 -23.70 33.16 -12.79
N GLY A 4 -24.36 32.01 -12.81
CA GLY A 4 -25.14 31.51 -11.67
C GLY A 4 -24.23 31.31 -10.47
N LYS A 5 -24.62 31.85 -9.32
CA LYS A 5 -23.95 31.61 -8.03
C LYS A 5 -24.14 30.15 -7.64
N SER A 6 -23.10 29.47 -7.17
CA SER A 6 -23.21 28.08 -6.75
C SER A 6 -24.00 27.96 -5.46
N ILE A 7 -24.97 27.04 -5.44
CA ILE A 7 -25.82 26.71 -4.28
C ILE A 7 -24.96 26.24 -3.09
N TYR A 8 -23.82 25.60 -3.37
CA TYR A 8 -22.87 25.14 -2.36
C TYR A 8 -22.25 26.28 -1.53
N ALA A 9 -22.02 27.45 -2.12
CA ALA A 9 -21.48 28.59 -1.39
C ALA A 9 -22.49 29.15 -0.37
N GLU A 10 -23.80 28.99 -0.62
CA GLU A 10 -24.86 29.54 0.22
C GLU A 10 -25.11 28.72 1.50
N ILE A 11 -24.87 27.41 1.44
CA ILE A 11 -25.08 26.49 2.56
C ILE A 11 -23.99 26.66 3.63
N TYR A 12 -22.74 26.89 3.22
CA TYR A 12 -21.61 27.00 4.16
C TYR A 12 -21.51 28.36 4.87
N ILE A 13 -22.10 29.42 4.32
CA ILE A 13 -21.93 30.79 4.84
C ILE A 13 -22.97 31.13 5.92
N LYS A 14 -24.10 30.41 6.01
CA LYS A 14 -25.20 30.76 6.93
C LYS A 14 -24.82 30.74 8.42
N ASN A 15 -23.81 29.96 8.82
CA ASN A 15 -23.44 29.80 10.25
C ASN A 15 -22.05 30.36 10.61
N SER A 16 -21.35 31.04 9.70
CA SER A 16 -20.06 31.66 10.03
C SER A 16 -20.26 33.10 10.52
N TYR A 17 -20.05 33.35 11.81
CA TYR A 17 -19.97 34.70 12.38
C TYR A 17 -18.65 35.39 11.98
N ARG A 18 -18.45 35.65 10.68
CA ARG A 18 -17.39 36.54 10.20
C ARG A 18 -17.95 37.96 10.08
N ALA A 19 -17.30 38.91 10.73
CA ALA A 19 -17.62 40.33 10.61
C ALA A 19 -17.59 40.77 9.14
N LYS A 20 -18.64 41.48 8.69
CA LYS A 20 -18.83 41.93 7.30
C LYS A 20 -17.84 43.02 6.82
N CYS A 21 -16.81 43.35 7.60
CA CYS A 21 -15.81 44.36 7.24
C CYS A 21 -14.42 43.91 7.70
N SER A 22 -13.41 44.14 6.88
CA SER A 22 -12.01 44.05 7.32
C SER A 22 -11.71 45.19 8.31
N PRO A 23 -10.99 44.93 9.42
CA PRO A 23 -10.63 45.98 10.36
C PRO A 23 -9.71 47.01 9.69
N ARG A 24 -10.15 48.26 9.61
CA ARG A 24 -9.31 49.38 9.15
C ARG A 24 -8.26 49.70 10.22
N VAL A 25 -7.01 49.37 9.95
CA VAL A 25 -5.86 49.82 10.75
C VAL A 25 -5.72 51.34 10.59
N ARG A 26 -5.89 52.11 11.67
CA ARG A 26 -5.57 53.55 11.68
C ARG A 26 -4.08 53.74 11.39
N ARG A 27 -3.74 54.62 10.44
CA ARG A 27 -2.35 55.05 10.21
C ARG A 27 -1.83 55.83 11.43
N PRO A 28 -0.59 55.61 11.90
CA PRO A 28 -0.01 56.46 12.93
C PRO A 28 0.33 57.84 12.38
N MET A 29 0.04 58.89 13.15
CA MET A 29 0.48 60.26 12.87
C MET A 29 2.02 60.33 12.90
N ARG A 30 2.64 60.98 11.91
CA ARG A 30 4.06 61.38 11.99
C ARG A 30 4.23 62.48 13.04
N PRO A 31 5.17 62.38 13.99
CA PRO A 31 5.61 63.54 14.73
C PRO A 31 6.55 64.39 13.86
N ARG A 32 6.33 65.71 13.84
CA ARG A 32 7.33 66.69 13.39
C ARG A 32 8.38 66.78 14.49
N ALA A 33 9.62 66.41 14.20
CA ALA A 33 10.73 66.59 15.13
C ALA A 33 11.25 68.03 15.03
N ILE A 34 11.05 68.80 16.10
CA ILE A 34 11.86 69.98 16.44
C ILE A 34 12.86 69.49 17.49
N ALA A 35 14.14 69.75 17.25
CA ALA A 35 15.23 69.42 18.15
C ALA A 35 15.11 70.21 19.46
N TRP A 36 15.08 69.50 20.59
CA TRP A 36 15.65 69.99 21.84
C TRP A 36 15.97 68.79 22.75
N ALA A 37 17.25 68.55 23.00
CA ALA A 37 17.71 67.61 24.01
C ALA A 37 17.48 68.26 25.38
N GLY A 38 16.42 67.84 26.06
CA GLY A 38 16.13 68.14 27.46
C GLY A 38 16.65 67.05 28.42
N PRO A 39 16.53 67.24 29.75
CA PRO A 39 17.37 66.67 30.80
C PRO A 39 17.18 65.18 31.11
N ASP A 40 16.70 64.36 30.17
CA ASP A 40 16.64 62.89 30.32
C ASP A 40 18.03 62.23 30.19
N ALA A 41 19.08 63.01 29.95
CA ALA A 41 20.47 62.55 30.01
C ALA A 41 20.95 62.17 31.42
N PHE A 42 20.12 62.34 32.46
CA PHE A 42 20.50 62.14 33.87
C PHE A 42 19.53 61.27 34.69
N TYR A 43 19.12 60.11 34.18
CA TYR A 43 18.59 59.05 35.05
C TYR A 43 19.46 57.78 35.02
N PRO A 44 19.90 57.27 36.19
CA PRO A 44 20.71 56.08 36.31
C PRO A 44 19.79 54.85 36.33
N ASN A 45 19.44 54.33 35.15
CA ASN A 45 18.85 53.00 34.98
C ASN A 45 19.00 52.58 33.51
N ARG A 46 20.25 52.26 33.10
CA ARG A 46 20.56 51.73 31.76
C ARG A 46 21.08 50.28 31.81
N PHE A 47 20.59 49.50 32.77
CA PHE A 47 20.88 48.05 32.90
C PHE A 47 19.65 47.17 32.61
N TYR A 48 18.79 47.60 31.68
CA TYR A 48 17.77 46.73 31.08
C TYR A 48 17.60 47.07 29.59
N GLU A 49 18.66 46.95 28.81
CA GLU A 49 18.44 46.47 27.44
C GLU A 49 18.30 44.96 27.52
N MET A 50 17.04 44.52 27.59
CA MET A 50 16.71 43.13 27.28
C MET A 50 17.08 42.94 25.81
N ASP A 51 18.15 42.17 25.59
CA ASP A 51 18.77 41.92 24.30
C ASP A 51 17.70 41.59 23.24
N ARG A 52 17.37 42.57 22.38
CA ARG A 52 16.38 42.40 21.31
C ARG A 52 16.84 41.40 20.25
N TRP A 53 18.10 40.96 20.32
CA TRP A 53 18.65 39.91 19.48
C TRP A 53 18.16 38.50 19.86
N TYR A 54 17.78 38.27 21.12
CA TYR A 54 17.48 36.92 21.63
C TYR A 54 16.02 36.45 21.40
N LYS A 55 15.14 37.35 20.93
CA LYS A 55 13.72 37.03 20.59
C LYS A 55 13.44 37.01 19.09
N ALA A 56 14.46 37.11 18.25
CA ALA A 56 14.33 36.84 16.82
C ALA A 56 14.11 35.33 16.62
N ARG A 57 12.85 34.90 16.80
CA ARG A 57 12.23 33.72 16.19
C ARG A 57 13.20 32.56 15.93
N ILE A 58 13.50 31.79 16.96
CA ILE A 58 13.66 30.34 16.80
C ILE A 58 12.25 29.78 16.52
N GLN A 59 11.63 30.21 15.42
CA GLN A 59 10.76 29.29 14.73
C GLN A 59 11.72 28.20 14.31
N ARG A 60 11.49 26.98 14.80
CA ARG A 60 12.02 25.77 14.17
C ARG A 60 11.98 26.08 12.67
N PRO A 61 13.12 26.15 11.95
CA PRO A 61 13.02 26.22 10.51
C PRO A 61 12.36 24.91 10.16
N GLU A 62 11.04 24.94 10.02
CA GLU A 62 10.35 24.02 9.16
C GLU A 62 11.07 24.28 7.85
N LEU A 63 12.10 23.47 7.59
CA LEU A 63 12.47 23.07 6.26
C LEU A 63 11.20 22.45 5.69
N LEU A 64 10.24 23.31 5.36
CA LEU A 64 9.37 23.04 4.24
C LEU A 64 10.39 22.70 3.17
N PRO A 65 10.37 21.47 2.61
CA PRO A 65 11.21 21.16 1.47
C PRO A 65 11.09 22.35 0.53
N GLU A 66 12.19 22.84 -0.06
CA GLU A 66 12.12 23.87 -1.08
C GLU A 66 10.98 23.46 -2.00
N LEU A 67 9.81 24.08 -1.83
CA LEU A 67 8.68 23.81 -2.65
C LEU A 67 9.19 24.42 -3.92
N HIS A 68 9.70 23.57 -4.82
CA HIS A 68 9.99 23.98 -6.17
C HIS A 68 8.73 24.72 -6.57
N LEU A 69 8.82 26.05 -6.65
CA LEU A 69 7.74 26.88 -7.13
C LEU A 69 7.63 26.44 -8.57
N VAL A 70 6.80 25.44 -8.79
CA VAL A 70 6.62 24.89 -10.11
C VAL A 70 5.89 26.00 -10.83
N ASP A 71 6.64 26.77 -11.61
CA ASP A 71 6.07 27.78 -12.48
C ASP A 71 5.01 27.06 -13.31
N ALA A 72 3.74 27.36 -13.06
CA ALA A 72 2.63 26.73 -13.77
C ALA A 72 2.75 26.95 -15.28
N ASN A 73 3.45 28.02 -15.68
CA ASN A 73 3.79 28.34 -17.06
C ASN A 73 4.86 27.40 -17.69
N ASN A 74 5.68 26.71 -16.88
CA ASN A 74 6.68 25.74 -17.33
C ASN A 74 6.11 24.30 -17.40
N ILE A 75 4.95 24.04 -16.79
CA ILE A 75 4.25 22.75 -16.89
C ILE A 75 3.36 22.78 -18.13
N TYR A 76 3.94 22.49 -19.29
CA TYR A 76 3.19 22.45 -20.54
C TYR A 76 2.33 21.18 -20.70
N LYS A 77 2.62 20.12 -19.93
CA LYS A 77 1.94 18.83 -20.00
C LYS A 77 1.02 18.65 -18.81
N SER A 78 -0.22 18.23 -19.07
CA SER A 78 -1.15 17.88 -17.99
C SER A 78 -0.65 16.64 -17.22
N TYR A 79 -1.09 16.47 -15.96
CA TYR A 79 -0.81 15.25 -15.19
C TYR A 79 -1.32 14.00 -15.92
N GLU A 80 -2.46 14.12 -16.60
CA GLU A 80 -3.02 13.06 -17.44
C GLU A 80 -2.06 12.67 -18.56
N GLU A 81 -1.45 13.64 -19.26
CA GLU A 81 -0.46 13.36 -20.31
C GLU A 81 0.81 12.70 -19.78
N LEU A 82 1.28 13.10 -18.59
CA LEU A 82 2.47 12.53 -17.96
C LEU A 82 2.25 11.10 -17.46
N THR A 83 1.01 10.78 -17.07
CA THR A 83 0.63 9.46 -16.54
C THR A 83 -0.03 8.57 -17.58
N LYS A 84 -0.31 9.09 -18.78
CA LYS A 84 -0.96 8.35 -19.86
C LYS A 84 -0.09 7.17 -20.27
N LYS A 85 -0.57 5.95 -20.00
CA LYS A 85 0.02 4.73 -20.53
C LYS A 85 -0.18 4.70 -22.06
N PRO A 86 0.73 4.10 -22.84
CA PRO A 86 0.55 3.94 -24.28
C PRO A 86 -0.76 3.20 -24.56
N LEU A 87 -1.49 3.66 -25.58
CA LEU A 87 -2.75 3.04 -25.99
C LEU A 87 -2.41 1.74 -26.71
N MET A 88 -2.77 0.61 -26.11
CA MET A 88 -2.57 -0.72 -26.68
C MET A 88 -3.91 -1.34 -27.03
N ASP A 89 -3.97 -2.01 -28.18
CA ASP A 89 -5.15 -2.77 -28.58
C ASP A 89 -5.37 -3.93 -27.61
N LYS A 90 -6.60 -4.02 -27.07
CA LYS A 90 -6.97 -5.07 -26.12
C LYS A 90 -7.36 -6.34 -26.87
N ILE A 91 -6.84 -7.47 -26.43
CA ILE A 91 -7.09 -8.80 -27.01
C ILE A 91 -7.93 -9.61 -26.02
N ASP A 92 -9.13 -10.00 -26.46
CA ASP A 92 -9.99 -10.93 -25.71
C ASP A 92 -9.61 -12.38 -26.09
N ILE A 93 -9.14 -13.16 -25.12
CA ILE A 93 -8.76 -14.57 -25.31
C ILE A 93 -9.84 -15.54 -24.83
N GLY A 94 -10.96 -15.04 -24.28
CA GLY A 94 -12.01 -15.85 -23.67
C GLY A 94 -13.15 -16.22 -24.59
N PHE A 95 -14.17 -16.82 -23.99
CA PHE A 95 -15.43 -17.08 -24.67
C PHE A 95 -16.23 -15.79 -24.91
N LYS A 96 -17.02 -15.80 -25.97
CA LYS A 96 -17.95 -14.71 -26.29
C LYS A 96 -19.02 -14.59 -25.20
N VAL A 97 -19.19 -13.39 -24.64
CA VAL A 97 -20.21 -13.11 -23.63
C VAL A 97 -21.61 -13.23 -24.23
N PRO A 98 -22.54 -13.99 -23.61
CA PRO A 98 -23.93 -14.02 -24.04
C PRO A 98 -24.59 -12.65 -23.85
N GLN A 99 -25.17 -12.11 -24.92
CA GLN A 99 -25.92 -10.84 -24.86
C GLN A 99 -27.33 -11.11 -24.32
N GLU A 100 -27.57 -10.73 -23.07
CA GLU A 100 -28.94 -10.70 -22.54
C GLU A 100 -29.70 -9.50 -23.08
N LYS A 101 -30.90 -9.74 -23.61
CA LYS A 101 -31.83 -8.68 -24.00
C LYS A 101 -32.43 -8.07 -22.74
N ILE A 102 -31.86 -6.96 -22.27
CA ILE A 102 -32.45 -6.18 -21.18
C ILE A 102 -33.78 -5.61 -21.70
N LYS A 103 -34.90 -6.01 -21.06
CA LYS A 103 -36.19 -5.40 -21.35
C LYS A 103 -36.19 -3.99 -20.75
N ALA A 104 -36.28 -2.97 -21.60
CA ALA A 104 -36.43 -1.60 -21.12
C ALA A 104 -37.77 -1.47 -20.37
N VAL A 105 -37.70 -1.04 -19.10
CA VAL A 105 -38.86 -0.66 -18.30
C VAL A 105 -39.49 0.57 -18.94
N LYS A 106 -40.76 0.48 -19.34
CA LYS A 106 -41.48 1.55 -20.06
C LYS A 106 -42.38 2.39 -19.16
N ASN A 107 -42.67 1.94 -17.94
CA ASN A 107 -43.64 2.56 -17.05
C ASN A 107 -42.96 3.44 -15.99
N GLU A 108 -43.35 4.72 -15.90
CA GLU A 108 -42.82 5.67 -14.88
C GLU A 108 -43.10 5.22 -13.44
N LYS A 109 -44.18 4.46 -13.20
CA LYS A 109 -44.52 3.90 -11.88
C LYS A 109 -43.55 2.80 -11.43
N GLU A 110 -43.07 1.98 -12.36
CA GLU A 110 -42.04 0.97 -12.08
C GLU A 110 -40.71 1.68 -11.76
N PHE A 111 -40.40 2.79 -12.44
CA PHE A 111 -39.22 3.62 -12.16
C PHE A 111 -39.17 4.19 -10.73
N THR A 112 -40.31 4.62 -10.18
CA THR A 112 -40.39 5.12 -8.80
C THR A 112 -40.22 4.02 -7.74
N GLU A 113 -40.54 2.76 -8.07
CA GLU A 113 -40.25 1.60 -7.20
C GLU A 113 -38.75 1.23 -7.24
N PHE A 114 -38.02 1.61 -8.30
CA PHE A 114 -36.57 1.46 -8.39
C PHE A 114 -35.77 2.53 -7.63
N ASP A 115 -36.35 3.60 -7.08
CA ASP A 115 -35.56 4.57 -6.30
C ASP A 115 -34.97 3.95 -5.01
N GLU A 116 -35.57 2.84 -4.53
CA GLU A 116 -35.01 1.96 -3.50
C GLU A 116 -34.44 0.68 -4.13
N VAL A 117 -33.46 0.79 -5.04
CA VAL A 117 -32.73 -0.42 -5.50
C VAL A 117 -31.92 -0.99 -4.32
N ILE A 118 -32.50 -1.95 -3.60
CA ILE A 118 -31.71 -2.92 -2.84
C ILE A 118 -31.00 -3.76 -3.90
N ILE A 119 -29.77 -3.35 -4.23
CA ILE A 119 -28.92 -4.12 -5.14
C ILE A 119 -28.61 -5.42 -4.41
N ASP A 120 -29.22 -6.51 -4.87
CA ASP A 120 -28.83 -7.83 -4.43
C ASP A 120 -27.47 -8.16 -5.06
N ILE A 121 -26.42 -7.95 -4.27
CA ILE A 121 -25.02 -8.12 -4.68
C ILE A 121 -24.76 -9.58 -5.10
N GLU A 122 -25.52 -10.54 -4.58
CA GLU A 122 -25.39 -11.95 -4.94
C GLU A 122 -25.95 -12.26 -6.34
N ASN A 123 -26.93 -11.47 -6.80
CA ASN A 123 -27.55 -11.61 -8.12
C ASN A 123 -26.93 -10.72 -9.21
N LEU A 124 -25.91 -9.92 -8.87
CA LEU A 124 -25.20 -9.07 -9.82
C LEU A 124 -24.37 -9.92 -10.80
N LYS A 125 -24.43 -9.59 -12.09
CA LYS A 125 -23.75 -10.33 -13.16
C LYS A 125 -22.26 -10.52 -12.86
N PHE A 126 -21.81 -11.75 -13.04
CA PHE A 126 -20.48 -12.23 -12.70
C PHE A 126 -19.34 -11.63 -13.56
N ASN A 127 -19.56 -10.72 -14.50
CA ASN A 127 -18.48 -10.21 -15.36
C ASN A 127 -17.95 -8.84 -14.88
N GLN A 128 -17.06 -8.83 -13.88
CA GLN A 128 -16.43 -7.61 -13.32
C GLN A 128 -14.94 -7.55 -13.69
N THR A 129 -14.65 -7.29 -14.97
CA THR A 129 -13.27 -7.25 -15.45
C THR A 129 -12.46 -6.10 -14.84
N GLU A 130 -13.11 -5.04 -14.34
CA GLU A 130 -12.42 -3.91 -13.72
C GLU A 130 -11.64 -4.30 -12.47
N ILE A 131 -12.15 -5.22 -11.66
CA ILE A 131 -11.50 -5.65 -10.41
C ILE A 131 -10.19 -6.38 -10.73
N PHE A 132 -10.19 -7.22 -11.76
CA PHE A 132 -9.00 -7.93 -12.22
C PHE A 132 -7.97 -6.96 -12.81
N ASN A 133 -8.41 -5.93 -13.53
CA ASN A 133 -7.54 -4.89 -14.05
C ASN A 133 -6.94 -4.01 -12.94
N HIS A 134 -7.73 -3.65 -11.92
CA HIS A 134 -7.24 -2.90 -10.76
C HIS A 134 -6.13 -3.66 -10.00
N ASN A 135 -6.30 -4.98 -9.88
CA ASN A 135 -5.34 -5.86 -9.21
C ASN A 135 -4.28 -6.42 -10.17
N ASN A 136 -4.17 -5.91 -11.41
CA ASN A 136 -3.22 -6.36 -12.45
C ASN A 136 -3.17 -7.88 -12.70
N ILE A 137 -4.28 -8.60 -12.46
CA ILE A 137 -4.29 -10.08 -12.53
C ILE A 137 -4.03 -10.58 -13.96
N PHE A 138 -4.75 -10.05 -14.96
CA PHE A 138 -4.57 -10.48 -16.35
C PHE A 138 -3.21 -10.09 -16.92
N GLN A 139 -2.69 -8.94 -16.50
CA GLN A 139 -1.36 -8.46 -16.91
C GLN A 139 -0.27 -9.43 -16.46
N ASP A 140 -0.33 -9.89 -15.20
CA ASP A 140 0.71 -10.71 -14.60
C ASP A 140 0.59 -12.20 -14.99
N LEU A 141 -0.63 -12.67 -15.32
CA LEU A 141 -0.87 -14.03 -15.82
C LEU A 141 -0.49 -14.20 -17.29
N PHE A 142 -0.92 -13.27 -18.14
CA PHE A 142 -0.77 -13.35 -19.60
C PHE A 142 0.11 -12.22 -20.10
N GLN A 143 -0.42 -11.01 -20.20
CA GLN A 143 0.30 -9.80 -20.65
C GLN A 143 -0.60 -8.56 -20.53
N THR A 144 -0.01 -7.37 -20.61
CA THR A 144 -0.67 -6.06 -20.37
C THR A 144 -1.92 -5.79 -21.21
N ASN A 145 -2.01 -6.33 -22.42
CA ASN A 145 -3.09 -6.06 -23.37
C ASN A 145 -4.10 -7.21 -23.50
N VAL A 146 -3.93 -8.30 -22.75
CA VAL A 146 -4.80 -9.47 -22.81
C VAL A 146 -5.79 -9.43 -21.66
N PHE A 147 -7.04 -9.76 -21.97
CA PHE A 147 -8.09 -9.95 -20.98
C PHE A 147 -9.02 -11.07 -21.44
N PHE A 148 -9.88 -11.53 -20.55
CA PHE A 148 -11.02 -12.34 -20.94
C PHE A 148 -12.22 -12.02 -20.05
N ASN A 149 -13.40 -12.26 -20.60
CA ASN A 149 -14.64 -12.13 -19.87
C ASN A 149 -14.96 -13.41 -19.11
N ILE A 150 -15.50 -13.26 -17.90
CA ILE A 150 -15.90 -14.43 -17.11
C ILE A 150 -17.25 -14.92 -17.61
N THR A 151 -17.28 -16.15 -18.10
CA THR A 151 -18.45 -16.75 -18.78
C THR A 151 -18.99 -18.00 -18.09
N GLN A 152 -18.26 -18.52 -17.10
CA GLN A 152 -18.66 -19.66 -16.28
C GLN A 152 -18.54 -19.29 -14.80
N GLU A 153 -19.56 -19.59 -14.01
CA GLU A 153 -19.49 -19.42 -12.57
C GLU A 153 -18.66 -20.55 -11.93
N THR A 154 -17.66 -20.16 -11.16
CA THR A 154 -16.80 -21.10 -10.43
C THR A 154 -16.63 -20.65 -8.99
N ASN A 155 -16.91 -21.58 -8.08
CA ASN A 155 -16.94 -21.34 -6.65
C ASN A 155 -15.94 -22.26 -5.95
N PHE A 156 -14.92 -21.65 -5.33
CA PHE A 156 -13.92 -22.35 -4.52
C PHE A 156 -14.21 -22.08 -3.05
N ILE A 157 -14.47 -23.13 -2.27
CA ILE A 157 -14.92 -23.04 -0.88
C ILE A 157 -13.89 -23.70 0.05
N TYR A 158 -13.45 -22.95 1.05
CA TYR A 158 -12.52 -23.36 2.11
C TYR A 158 -13.23 -23.27 3.46
N GLY A 159 -13.77 -24.39 3.94
CA GLY A 159 -14.58 -24.42 5.16
C GLY A 159 -15.80 -23.49 5.04
N ASN A 160 -15.81 -22.41 5.83
CA ASN A 160 -16.88 -21.40 5.82
C ASN A 160 -16.59 -20.23 4.86
N ASN A 161 -15.37 -20.15 4.31
CA ASN A 161 -14.93 -19.05 3.47
C ASN A 161 -15.04 -19.42 1.98
N LYS A 162 -15.53 -18.49 1.16
CA LYS A 162 -15.55 -18.62 -0.30
C LYS A 162 -14.49 -17.71 -0.91
N ILE A 163 -13.82 -18.17 -1.97
CA ILE A 163 -12.96 -17.30 -2.77
C ILE A 163 -13.84 -16.42 -3.64
N ALA A 164 -13.77 -15.11 -3.37
CA ALA A 164 -14.43 -14.08 -4.14
C ALA A 164 -13.42 -13.45 -5.13
N ARG A 165 -13.33 -12.12 -5.16
CA ARG A 165 -12.51 -11.34 -6.09
C ARG A 165 -11.65 -10.34 -5.34
N GLY A 166 -10.67 -10.87 -4.62
CA GLY A 166 -9.74 -10.09 -3.80
C GLY A 166 -10.13 -10.02 -2.33
N ASN A 167 -11.00 -10.91 -1.84
CA ASN A 167 -11.21 -11.03 -0.40
C ASN A 167 -9.93 -11.47 0.30
N LEU A 168 -9.76 -11.00 1.54
CA LEU A 168 -8.63 -11.37 2.39
C LEU A 168 -8.93 -12.70 3.09
N LEU A 169 -8.04 -13.67 2.93
CA LEU A 169 -8.07 -14.95 3.62
C LEU A 169 -6.74 -15.19 4.35
N LYS A 170 -6.73 -16.14 5.29
CA LYS A 170 -5.51 -16.59 5.94
C LYS A 170 -4.96 -17.83 5.27
N CYS A 171 -3.64 -18.00 5.26
CA CYS A 171 -3.03 -19.23 4.76
C CYS A 171 -3.56 -20.46 5.49
N ASN A 172 -3.79 -20.38 6.80
CA ASN A 172 -4.29 -21.51 7.61
C ASN A 172 -5.68 -22.00 7.17
N ASP A 173 -6.54 -21.13 6.64
CA ASP A 173 -7.85 -21.53 6.11
C ASP A 173 -7.73 -22.35 4.81
N MET A 174 -6.58 -22.25 4.14
CA MET A 174 -6.25 -22.93 2.88
C MET A 174 -5.23 -24.06 3.09
N LYS A 175 -5.21 -24.69 4.27
CA LYS A 175 -4.36 -25.89 4.52
C LYS A 175 -4.72 -27.07 3.61
N ASN A 176 -6.02 -27.28 3.39
CA ASN A 176 -6.54 -28.40 2.61
C ASN A 176 -7.14 -27.91 1.29
N GLN A 177 -7.26 -28.82 0.32
CA GLN A 177 -7.88 -28.54 -0.97
C GLN A 177 -9.32 -27.98 -0.84
N PRO A 178 -9.74 -27.06 -1.71
CA PRO A 178 -11.08 -26.50 -1.67
C PRO A 178 -12.14 -27.48 -2.17
N ILE A 179 -13.37 -27.25 -1.73
CA ILE A 179 -14.55 -27.78 -2.42
C ILE A 179 -14.79 -26.89 -3.64
N VAL A 180 -14.73 -27.49 -4.82
CA VAL A 180 -14.92 -26.78 -6.09
C VAL A 180 -16.30 -27.07 -6.64
N LYS A 181 -17.06 -26.02 -6.92
CA LYS A 181 -18.33 -26.10 -7.66
C LYS A 181 -18.16 -25.37 -8.98
N LEU A 182 -18.24 -26.12 -10.07
CA LEU A 182 -18.21 -25.60 -11.44
C LEU A 182 -19.64 -25.53 -11.96
N GLU A 183 -20.02 -24.40 -12.56
CA GLU A 183 -21.24 -24.34 -13.37
C GLU A 183 -21.12 -25.31 -14.54
N SER A 184 -22.17 -26.12 -14.74
CA SER A 184 -22.24 -27.07 -15.82
C SER A 184 -23.14 -26.59 -16.94
N PHE A 185 -22.74 -26.87 -18.17
CA PHE A 185 -23.52 -26.56 -19.36
C PHE A 185 -24.12 -27.80 -20.02
N ASN A 186 -24.06 -28.97 -19.35
CA ASN A 186 -24.50 -30.26 -19.87
C ASN A 186 -23.92 -30.57 -21.25
N THR A 187 -22.61 -30.33 -21.43
CA THR A 187 -21.89 -30.57 -22.68
C THR A 187 -20.83 -31.66 -22.49
N GLU A 188 -20.37 -32.31 -23.57
CA GLU A 188 -19.22 -33.22 -23.54
C GLU A 188 -17.87 -32.48 -23.45
N ALA A 189 -17.82 -31.37 -22.71
CA ALA A 189 -16.63 -30.57 -22.52
C ALA A 189 -15.88 -30.98 -21.25
N TYR A 190 -14.65 -30.52 -21.15
CA TYR A 190 -13.80 -30.71 -19.98
C TYR A 190 -13.32 -29.36 -19.44
N ASN A 191 -13.02 -29.33 -18.15
CA ASN A 191 -12.48 -28.18 -17.45
C ASN A 191 -11.08 -28.50 -16.89
N THR A 192 -10.22 -27.50 -16.85
CA THR A 192 -8.90 -27.55 -16.20
C THR A 192 -8.80 -26.39 -15.23
N ILE A 193 -8.43 -26.66 -13.99
CA ILE A 193 -8.28 -25.66 -12.94
C ILE A 193 -6.79 -25.49 -12.64
N VAL A 194 -6.37 -24.24 -12.52
CA VAL A 194 -4.99 -23.85 -12.25
C VAL A 194 -4.99 -22.85 -11.09
N MET A 195 -4.26 -23.17 -10.02
CA MET A 195 -4.11 -22.34 -8.83
C MET A 195 -2.68 -21.83 -8.74
N VAL A 196 -2.50 -20.51 -8.85
CA VAL A 196 -1.20 -19.88 -8.98
C VAL A 196 -1.06 -18.73 -7.99
N ASN A 197 0.14 -18.61 -7.41
CA ASN A 197 0.54 -17.47 -6.59
C ASN A 197 1.39 -16.52 -7.43
N LEU A 198 0.85 -15.35 -7.73
CA LEU A 198 1.50 -14.37 -8.60
C LEU A 198 2.75 -13.73 -7.96
N ASP A 199 2.76 -13.63 -6.64
CA ASP A 199 3.73 -12.83 -5.88
C ASP A 199 4.72 -13.71 -5.07
N GLY A 200 4.52 -15.03 -5.05
CA GLY A 200 5.26 -15.97 -4.20
C GLY A 200 6.59 -16.49 -4.75
N ASN A 201 7.02 -16.04 -5.94
CA ASN A 201 8.25 -16.55 -6.55
C ASN A 201 9.49 -15.85 -5.97
N ALA A 202 10.27 -16.58 -5.17
CA ALA A 202 11.53 -16.10 -4.60
C ALA A 202 12.80 -16.55 -5.38
N PHE A 203 12.65 -17.36 -6.44
CA PHE A 203 13.79 -18.01 -7.09
C PHE A 203 14.19 -17.36 -8.42
N THR A 204 13.21 -16.87 -9.19
CA THR A 204 13.44 -16.29 -10.50
C THR A 204 12.73 -14.94 -10.64
N GLU A 205 13.28 -14.06 -11.48
CA GLU A 205 12.68 -12.75 -11.77
C GLU A 205 11.31 -12.85 -12.47
N ASN A 206 11.13 -13.92 -13.24
CA ASN A 206 9.91 -14.17 -14.01
C ASN A 206 9.32 -15.53 -13.65
N GLY A 207 8.00 -15.59 -13.54
CA GLY A 207 7.25 -16.80 -13.22
C GLY A 207 6.51 -16.68 -11.91
N GLN A 208 5.60 -17.60 -11.71
CA GLN A 208 4.67 -17.69 -10.60
C GLN A 208 4.80 -19.07 -9.93
N ILE A 209 4.33 -19.22 -8.70
CA ILE A 209 4.35 -20.54 -8.03
C ILE A 209 3.02 -21.26 -8.30
N LEU A 210 3.10 -22.46 -8.87
CA LEU A 210 1.94 -23.32 -9.11
C LEU A 210 1.63 -24.16 -7.86
N HIS A 211 0.50 -23.86 -7.24
CA HIS A 211 0.05 -24.55 -6.03
C HIS A 211 -0.76 -25.80 -6.33
N TRP A 212 -1.60 -25.76 -7.37
CA TRP A 212 -2.47 -26.89 -7.70
C TRP A 212 -2.91 -26.83 -9.16
N MET A 213 -2.98 -28.00 -9.80
CA MET A 213 -3.49 -28.12 -11.17
C MET A 213 -4.21 -29.46 -11.34
N VAL A 214 -5.46 -29.39 -11.80
CA VAL A 214 -6.28 -30.55 -12.15
C VAL A 214 -6.82 -30.33 -13.56
N SER A 215 -6.59 -31.29 -14.45
CA SER A 215 -7.03 -31.23 -15.84
C SER A 215 -8.14 -32.22 -16.13
N ASN A 216 -8.76 -32.10 -17.30
CA ASN A 216 -9.72 -33.07 -17.84
C ASN A 216 -10.90 -33.39 -16.93
N ILE A 217 -11.35 -32.44 -16.10
CA ILE A 217 -12.54 -32.60 -15.26
C ILE A 217 -13.77 -32.59 -16.17
N PRO A 218 -14.55 -33.68 -16.28
CA PRO A 218 -15.72 -33.69 -17.15
C PRO A 218 -16.77 -32.67 -16.67
N ASP A 219 -17.48 -32.05 -17.62
CA ASP A 219 -18.56 -31.11 -17.32
C ASP A 219 -19.65 -31.77 -16.45
N GLY A 220 -20.09 -31.07 -15.40
CA GLY A 220 -21.10 -31.56 -14.46
C GLY A 220 -20.63 -32.66 -13.49
N LYS A 221 -19.33 -32.96 -13.46
CA LYS A 221 -18.73 -33.95 -12.55
C LYS A 221 -17.90 -33.31 -11.45
N ASP A 222 -17.65 -34.08 -10.40
CA ASP A 222 -16.77 -33.66 -9.30
C ASP A 222 -15.30 -33.63 -9.74
N ILE A 223 -14.53 -32.79 -9.06
CA ILE A 223 -13.10 -32.60 -9.35
C ILE A 223 -12.27 -33.88 -9.23
N SER A 224 -12.75 -34.86 -8.47
CA SER A 224 -12.12 -36.17 -8.31
C SER A 224 -12.14 -37.03 -9.57
N GLU A 225 -13.01 -36.73 -10.54
CA GLU A 225 -13.03 -37.40 -11.85
C GLU A 225 -12.01 -36.82 -12.83
N GLY A 226 -11.33 -35.72 -12.47
CA GLY A 226 -10.24 -35.13 -13.25
C GLY A 226 -8.86 -35.73 -12.96
N ASP A 227 -7.91 -35.41 -13.83
CA ASP A 227 -6.51 -35.83 -13.73
C ASP A 227 -5.73 -34.81 -12.88
N THR A 228 -5.19 -35.23 -11.74
CA THR A 228 -4.36 -34.34 -10.90
C THR A 228 -2.94 -34.27 -11.46
N ILE A 229 -2.62 -33.16 -12.12
CA ILE A 229 -1.29 -32.92 -12.72
C ILE A 229 -0.29 -32.44 -11.67
N VAL A 230 -0.71 -31.48 -10.85
CA VAL A 230 0.12 -30.92 -9.76
C VAL A 230 -0.66 -31.06 -8.46
N PRO A 231 -0.13 -31.81 -7.47
CA PRO A 231 -0.81 -32.00 -6.21
C PRO A 231 -0.91 -30.69 -5.44
N TYR A 232 -2.01 -30.56 -4.71
CA TYR A 232 -2.32 -29.37 -3.93
C TYR A 232 -1.20 -29.08 -2.93
N LEU A 233 -0.77 -27.82 -2.91
CA LEU A 233 0.12 -27.27 -1.92
C LEU A 233 -0.53 -26.01 -1.33
N GLN A 234 -0.60 -25.92 -0.01
CA GLN A 234 -1.06 -24.73 0.69
C GLN A 234 -0.35 -23.47 0.15
N PRO A 235 -1.04 -22.34 -0.03
CA PRO A 235 -0.42 -21.08 -0.39
C PRO A 235 0.69 -20.67 0.58
N LEU A 236 1.89 -20.40 0.04
CA LEU A 236 3.04 -19.99 0.82
C LEU A 236 3.24 -18.49 0.65
N VAL A 237 2.99 -17.74 1.72
CA VAL A 237 3.21 -16.29 1.79
C VAL A 237 4.31 -16.06 2.81
N PHE A 238 5.47 -15.62 2.35
CA PHE A 238 6.62 -15.48 3.24
C PHE A 238 6.43 -14.34 4.24
N LYS A 239 7.10 -14.45 5.39
CA LYS A 239 7.00 -13.44 6.43
C LYS A 239 7.60 -12.13 5.93
N GLY A 240 6.83 -11.05 6.00
CA GLY A 240 7.28 -9.70 5.64
C GLY A 240 7.21 -9.33 4.16
N THR A 241 6.68 -10.19 3.29
CA THR A 241 6.44 -9.85 1.86
C THR A 241 5.09 -9.15 1.62
N GLY A 242 4.20 -9.14 2.62
CA GLY A 242 2.91 -8.45 2.55
C GLY A 242 1.79 -9.35 2.06
N TYR A 243 0.94 -8.83 1.17
CA TYR A 243 -0.21 -9.56 0.63
C TYR A 243 0.16 -10.26 -0.68
N HIS A 244 -0.14 -11.54 -0.80
CA HIS A 244 0.04 -12.29 -2.04
C HIS A 244 -1.30 -12.56 -2.72
N ARG A 245 -1.33 -12.44 -4.04
CA ARG A 245 -2.52 -12.70 -4.87
C ARG A 245 -2.51 -14.16 -5.33
N ILE A 246 -3.44 -14.95 -4.79
CA ILE A 246 -3.67 -16.34 -5.21
C ILE A 246 -4.83 -16.36 -6.19
N VAL A 247 -4.54 -16.81 -7.41
CA VAL A 247 -5.48 -16.80 -8.52
C VAL A 247 -5.83 -18.23 -8.92
N PHE A 248 -7.11 -18.48 -9.07
CA PHE A 248 -7.69 -19.67 -9.66
C PHE A 248 -8.14 -19.30 -11.06
N VAL A 249 -7.60 -19.99 -12.07
CA VAL A 249 -8.02 -19.86 -13.46
C VAL A 249 -8.65 -21.17 -13.88
N THR A 250 -9.84 -21.09 -14.46
CA THR A 250 -10.51 -22.24 -15.07
C THR A 250 -10.43 -22.10 -16.57
N PHE A 251 -9.90 -23.13 -17.22
CA PHE A 251 -9.92 -23.30 -18.66
C PHE A 251 -10.98 -24.33 -19.01
N ARG A 252 -11.62 -24.13 -20.16
CA ARG A 252 -12.56 -25.08 -20.74
C ARG A 252 -12.10 -25.48 -22.13
N HIS A 253 -12.27 -26.76 -22.44
CA HIS A 253 -11.80 -27.38 -23.68
C HIS A 253 -12.75 -28.52 -24.10
N LYS A 254 -12.72 -28.89 -25.38
CA LYS A 254 -13.64 -29.88 -25.96
C LYS A 254 -13.11 -31.31 -25.91
N GLU A 255 -11.80 -31.46 -26.04
CA GLU A 255 -11.12 -32.75 -26.11
C GLU A 255 -10.18 -32.88 -24.93
N LYS A 256 -9.93 -34.10 -24.45
CA LYS A 256 -8.96 -34.32 -23.37
C LYS A 256 -7.58 -33.82 -23.78
N VAL A 257 -6.93 -33.08 -22.90
CA VAL A 257 -5.61 -32.52 -23.14
C VAL A 257 -4.59 -33.27 -22.28
N ASN A 258 -3.44 -33.60 -22.86
CA ASN A 258 -2.30 -34.08 -22.09
C ASN A 258 -1.48 -32.88 -21.58
N LEU A 259 -1.45 -32.70 -20.26
CA LEU A 259 -0.73 -31.63 -19.58
C LEU A 259 0.37 -32.18 -18.66
N GLU A 260 1.07 -33.23 -19.09
CA GLU A 260 2.23 -33.76 -18.36
C GLU A 260 3.44 -32.81 -18.42
N ASN A 261 4.31 -32.89 -17.40
CA ASN A 261 5.58 -32.15 -17.31
C ASN A 261 5.45 -30.61 -17.33
N VAL A 262 4.36 -30.08 -16.80
CA VAL A 262 4.14 -28.62 -16.66
C VAL A 262 5.12 -27.99 -15.67
N ILE A 263 5.55 -28.76 -14.67
CA ILE A 263 6.52 -28.36 -13.64
C ILE A 263 7.65 -29.38 -13.58
N GLU A 264 8.82 -28.95 -13.09
CA GLU A 264 9.99 -29.83 -12.96
C GLU A 264 9.84 -30.79 -11.79
N ASN A 265 9.36 -30.30 -10.65
CA ASN A 265 9.20 -31.10 -9.43
C ASN A 265 8.10 -30.54 -8.52
N SER A 266 7.13 -31.38 -8.18
CA SER A 266 6.03 -31.01 -7.27
C SER A 266 6.40 -31.03 -5.79
N ASN A 267 7.51 -31.67 -5.41
CA ASN A 267 7.90 -31.80 -4.00
C ASN A 267 8.78 -30.65 -3.50
N LYS A 268 9.34 -29.83 -4.40
CA LYS A 268 10.18 -28.68 -4.05
C LYS A 268 9.53 -27.39 -4.51
N LEU A 269 9.78 -26.30 -3.80
CA LEU A 269 9.17 -25.01 -4.17
C LEU A 269 9.78 -24.45 -5.46
N SER A 270 11.10 -24.58 -5.63
CA SER A 270 11.82 -24.17 -6.85
C SER A 270 11.33 -24.92 -8.09
N GLY A 271 10.99 -26.20 -7.95
CA GLY A 271 10.47 -27.03 -9.05
C GLY A 271 9.03 -26.69 -9.46
N ARG A 272 8.31 -25.90 -8.65
CA ARG A 272 6.94 -25.43 -8.91
C ARG A 272 6.87 -24.07 -9.60
N VAL A 273 8.01 -23.47 -9.94
CA VAL A 273 8.06 -22.24 -10.72
C VAL A 273 7.45 -22.51 -12.10
N PHE A 274 6.44 -21.71 -12.43
CA PHE A 274 5.57 -21.93 -13.57
C PHE A 274 5.29 -20.60 -14.26
N ASN A 275 5.13 -20.62 -15.58
CA ASN A 275 4.86 -19.42 -16.35
C ASN A 275 3.54 -19.60 -17.12
N MET A 276 2.49 -18.94 -16.63
CA MET A 276 1.14 -19.02 -17.19
C MET A 276 1.07 -18.59 -18.66
N LEU A 277 1.77 -17.52 -19.05
CA LEU A 277 1.81 -17.05 -20.43
C LEU A 277 2.38 -18.11 -21.37
N LYS A 278 3.54 -18.69 -21.01
CA LYS A 278 4.18 -19.73 -21.83
C LYS A 278 3.27 -20.94 -21.94
N PHE A 279 2.74 -21.41 -20.81
CA PHE A 279 1.81 -22.54 -20.76
C PHE A 279 0.59 -22.33 -21.65
N TYR A 280 -0.05 -21.16 -21.54
CA TYR A 280 -1.21 -20.84 -22.35
C TYR A 280 -0.85 -20.76 -23.83
N LYS A 281 0.30 -20.17 -24.17
CA LYS A 281 0.71 -20.03 -25.58
C LYS A 281 0.94 -21.37 -26.26
N PHE A 282 1.46 -22.37 -25.55
CA PHE A 282 1.62 -23.72 -26.09
C PHE A 282 0.26 -24.43 -26.29
N ASN A 283 -0.73 -24.12 -25.46
CA ASN A 283 -2.01 -24.81 -25.41
C ASN A 283 -3.19 -23.98 -25.96
N GLU A 284 -2.92 -22.85 -26.60
CA GLU A 284 -3.92 -21.85 -27.03
C GLU A 284 -5.01 -22.44 -27.94
N ASN A 285 -4.66 -23.44 -28.76
CA ASN A 285 -5.61 -24.10 -29.67
C ASN A 285 -6.61 -25.01 -28.94
N SER A 286 -6.25 -25.51 -27.76
CA SER A 286 -7.04 -26.50 -27.01
C SER A 286 -7.73 -25.89 -25.80
N LEU A 287 -7.04 -25.02 -25.06
CA LEU A 287 -7.52 -24.42 -23.82
C LEU A 287 -8.05 -23.01 -24.07
N THR A 288 -9.24 -22.72 -23.56
CA THR A 288 -9.80 -21.36 -23.56
C THR A 288 -10.19 -20.97 -22.13
N PRO A 289 -9.76 -19.81 -21.60
CA PRO A 289 -10.11 -19.40 -20.24
C PRO A 289 -11.61 -19.09 -20.15
N SER A 290 -12.29 -19.69 -19.17
CA SER A 290 -13.71 -19.51 -18.91
C SER A 290 -13.97 -18.65 -17.68
N SER A 291 -13.17 -18.84 -16.62
CA SER A 291 -13.32 -18.11 -15.38
C SER A 291 -12.01 -17.81 -14.65
N ALA A 292 -12.04 -16.79 -13.81
CA ALA A 292 -11.01 -16.53 -12.83
C ALA A 292 -11.62 -16.04 -11.51
N ASN A 293 -11.04 -16.51 -10.41
CA ASN A 293 -11.32 -16.05 -9.06
C ASN A 293 -9.97 -15.81 -8.36
N PHE A 294 -9.90 -14.86 -7.44
CA PHE A 294 -8.67 -14.66 -6.68
C PHE A 294 -8.95 -14.17 -5.27
N SER A 295 -8.00 -14.43 -4.38
CA SER A 295 -8.01 -13.92 -3.00
C SER A 295 -6.63 -13.35 -2.67
N GLN A 296 -6.60 -12.48 -1.67
CA GLN A 296 -5.37 -11.98 -1.09
C GLN A 296 -5.08 -12.75 0.19
N LEU A 297 -3.83 -13.13 0.38
CA LEU A 297 -3.38 -13.86 1.57
C LEU A 297 -2.30 -13.09 2.31
N THR A 298 -2.22 -13.35 3.61
CA THR A 298 -1.16 -12.85 4.50
C THR A 298 -0.43 -14.03 5.13
N TRP A 299 0.83 -13.78 5.53
CA TRP A 299 1.60 -14.75 6.30
C TRP A 299 0.87 -15.13 7.60
N ASP A 300 1.00 -16.40 7.96
CA ASP A 300 0.47 -17.02 9.17
C ASP A 300 1.42 -18.15 9.58
N ASP A 301 1.41 -18.54 10.86
CA ASP A 301 2.36 -19.53 11.41
C ASP A 301 2.29 -20.88 10.68
N SER A 302 1.12 -21.22 10.11
CA SER A 302 0.94 -22.41 9.27
C SER A 302 1.85 -22.49 8.05
N VAL A 303 2.30 -21.35 7.52
CA VAL A 303 3.21 -21.32 6.36
C VAL A 303 4.57 -21.88 6.76
N ASP A 304 5.05 -21.50 7.94
CA ASP A 304 6.34 -21.94 8.46
C ASP A 304 6.30 -23.46 8.71
N GLU A 305 5.22 -23.97 9.31
CA GLU A 305 4.98 -25.42 9.47
C GLU A 305 5.05 -26.16 8.12
N THR A 306 4.44 -25.60 7.06
CA THR A 306 4.48 -26.23 5.73
C THR A 306 5.84 -26.19 5.06
N LEU A 307 6.59 -25.09 5.22
CA LEU A 307 7.95 -24.99 4.66
C LEU A 307 8.89 -25.99 5.33
N GLU A 308 8.81 -26.12 6.65
CA GLU A 308 9.57 -27.12 7.41
C GLU A 308 9.21 -28.55 6.96
N ASN A 309 7.92 -28.85 6.74
CA ASN A 309 7.48 -30.16 6.25
C ASN A 309 7.99 -30.50 4.83
N ILE A 310 8.18 -29.48 3.99
CA ILE A 310 8.78 -29.63 2.65
C ILE A 310 10.31 -29.77 2.74
N GLY A 311 10.91 -29.36 3.86
CA GLY A 311 12.36 -29.34 4.09
C GLY A 311 13.04 -28.11 3.50
N GLU A 312 12.31 -26.99 3.37
CA GLU A 312 12.84 -25.70 2.95
C GLU A 312 13.02 -24.79 4.18
N ASP A 313 14.01 -23.89 4.13
CA ASP A 313 14.21 -22.90 5.20
C ASP A 313 13.06 -21.88 5.21
N VAL A 314 12.73 -21.34 6.39
CA VAL A 314 11.70 -20.29 6.54
C VAL A 314 12.33 -18.92 6.33
N PRO A 315 12.10 -18.23 5.19
CA PRO A 315 12.67 -16.92 4.96
C PRO A 315 11.88 -15.81 5.67
N GLU A 316 12.60 -14.86 6.26
CA GLU A 316 12.02 -13.62 6.80
C GLU A 316 12.50 -12.42 5.98
N PHE A 317 11.54 -11.69 5.41
CA PHE A 317 11.78 -10.47 4.65
C PHE A 317 11.50 -9.25 5.52
N LYS A 318 12.29 -8.19 5.31
CA LYS A 318 12.06 -6.88 5.94
C LYS A 318 12.02 -5.82 4.87
N TYR A 319 11.05 -4.93 4.97
CA TYR A 319 10.96 -3.79 4.06
C TYR A 319 12.11 -2.82 4.35
N GLU A 320 13.05 -2.72 3.41
CA GLU A 320 14.12 -1.75 3.47
C GLU A 320 13.65 -0.42 2.87
N TRP A 321 13.48 0.58 3.74
CA TRP A 321 13.20 1.94 3.28
C TRP A 321 14.41 2.50 2.56
N ARG A 322 14.17 3.17 1.41
CA ARG A 322 15.22 3.92 0.74
C ARG A 322 15.84 4.90 1.73
N GLU A 323 17.17 4.91 1.78
CA GLU A 323 17.88 5.87 2.62
C GLU A 323 17.46 7.30 2.26
N PRO A 324 17.24 8.17 3.26
CA PRO A 324 16.88 9.55 2.98
C PRO A 324 17.99 10.21 2.16
N LEU A 325 17.61 11.05 1.20
CA LEU A 325 18.57 11.80 0.40
C LEU A 325 19.31 12.79 1.30
N VAL A 326 20.59 12.52 1.57
CA VAL A 326 21.47 13.43 2.30
C VAL A 326 22.28 14.26 1.29
N ARG A 327 22.21 15.59 1.39
CA ARG A 327 23.05 16.51 0.58
C ARG A 327 24.52 16.33 0.97
N LYS A 328 25.48 16.63 0.09
CA LYS A 328 26.91 16.58 0.47
C LYS A 328 27.18 17.53 1.64
N GLN A 329 27.92 17.03 2.65
CA GLN A 329 28.34 17.85 3.78
C GLN A 329 29.17 19.04 3.29
N ARG A 330 28.92 20.20 3.87
CA ARG A 330 29.69 21.43 3.66
C ARG A 330 30.23 21.87 5.01
N GLU A 331 31.44 22.43 5.01
CA GLU A 331 32.02 23.00 6.22
C GLU A 331 31.14 24.13 6.78
N PHE A 332 30.63 24.98 5.88
CA PHE A 332 29.68 26.05 6.19
C PHE A 332 28.40 25.86 5.38
N PRO A 333 27.30 25.41 6.00
CA PRO A 333 26.00 25.38 5.36
C PRO A 333 25.57 26.78 4.90
N GLU A 334 24.93 26.89 3.73
CA GLU A 334 24.45 28.19 3.19
C GLU A 334 23.45 28.87 4.13
N ASN A 335 22.58 28.06 4.74
CA ASN A 335 21.62 28.50 5.74
C ASN A 335 22.02 27.98 7.12
N PRO A 336 21.87 28.78 8.19
CA PRO A 336 22.20 28.34 9.55
C PRO A 336 21.40 27.08 9.93
N GLN A 337 22.10 25.98 10.19
CA GLN A 337 21.51 24.72 10.63
C GLN A 337 21.82 24.47 12.12
N PRO A 338 20.93 23.80 12.87
CA PRO A 338 21.25 23.31 14.20
C PRO A 338 22.46 22.37 14.13
N PHE A 339 23.53 22.71 14.85
CA PHE A 339 24.81 22.00 14.73
C PHE A 339 24.69 20.52 15.11
N ASP A 340 23.88 20.19 16.11
CA ASP A 340 23.66 18.84 16.61
C ASP A 340 23.03 17.97 15.52
N LEU A 341 21.90 18.40 14.97
CA LEU A 341 21.17 17.70 13.92
C LEU A 341 21.96 17.64 12.61
N TYR A 342 22.63 18.73 12.25
CA TYR A 342 23.43 18.80 11.02
C TYR A 342 24.59 17.82 11.07
N LEU A 343 25.38 17.84 12.16
CA LEU A 343 26.52 16.94 12.29
C LEU A 343 26.06 15.49 12.48
N ASP A 344 24.97 15.24 13.26
CA ASP A 344 24.36 13.91 13.42
C ASP A 344 24.02 13.25 12.08
N MET A 345 23.51 14.02 11.12
CA MET A 345 23.10 13.50 9.81
C MET A 345 24.26 12.85 9.02
N TYR A 346 25.50 13.28 9.26
CA TYR A 346 26.69 12.77 8.58
C TYR A 346 27.52 11.82 9.44
N ARG A 347 27.09 11.53 10.67
CA ARG A 347 27.82 10.58 11.51
C ARG A 347 27.64 9.17 10.94
N PRO A 348 28.71 8.35 10.92
CA PRO A 348 28.57 6.94 10.59
C PRO A 348 27.62 6.27 11.60
N LYS A 349 26.64 5.51 11.08
CA LYS A 349 25.59 4.86 11.89
C LYS A 349 26.18 3.98 12.99
N GLU A 350 27.29 3.27 12.70
CA GLU A 350 28.00 2.40 13.63
C GLU A 350 28.44 3.12 14.92
N VAL A 351 29.02 4.32 14.79
CA VAL A 351 29.48 5.09 15.94
C VAL A 351 28.29 5.50 16.82
N VAL A 352 27.21 5.96 16.19
CA VAL A 352 25.99 6.36 16.90
C VAL A 352 25.36 5.16 17.62
N TYR A 353 25.35 3.99 16.99
CA TYR A 353 24.84 2.76 17.62
C TYR A 353 25.68 2.32 18.81
N ASN A 354 27.01 2.35 18.70
CA ASN A 354 27.90 2.03 19.83
C ASN A 354 27.70 2.99 21.02
N GLU A 355 27.49 4.29 20.77
CA GLU A 355 27.15 5.26 21.83
C GLU A 355 25.84 4.92 22.53
N ILE A 356 24.81 4.53 21.76
CA ILE A 356 23.49 4.19 22.28
C ILE A 356 23.51 2.89 23.06
N GLU A 357 24.25 1.87 22.59
CA GLU A 357 24.46 0.64 23.34
C GLU A 357 25.17 0.90 24.66
N LYS A 358 26.21 1.74 24.65
CA LYS A 358 26.89 2.15 25.89
C LYS A 358 25.93 2.87 26.85
N MET A 359 25.11 3.80 26.35
CA MET A 359 24.07 4.45 27.16
C MET A 359 23.03 3.45 27.69
N LYS A 360 22.65 2.45 26.89
CA LYS A 360 21.72 1.39 27.31
C LYS A 360 22.31 0.57 28.45
N LEU A 361 23.59 0.22 28.36
CA LEU A 361 24.32 -0.48 29.42
C LEU A 361 24.43 0.35 30.71
N GLU A 362 24.72 1.66 30.59
CA GLU A 362 24.79 2.57 31.75
C GLU A 362 23.42 2.76 32.44
N MET A 363 22.33 2.73 31.67
CA MET A 363 20.97 2.84 32.20
C MET A 363 20.39 1.50 32.67
N SER A 364 20.98 0.38 32.25
CA SER A 364 20.57 -0.96 32.68
C SER A 364 20.90 -1.15 34.15
N THR A 365 19.98 -1.77 34.89
CA THR A 365 20.16 -2.08 36.31
C THR A 365 20.04 -3.59 36.51
N SER A 366 20.25 -4.08 37.74
CA SER A 366 19.98 -5.49 38.09
C SER A 366 18.56 -5.93 37.74
N ASP A 367 17.63 -4.98 37.70
CA ASP A 367 16.19 -5.19 37.56
C ASP A 367 15.75 -5.32 36.08
N GLY A 368 16.71 -5.31 35.15
CA GLY A 368 16.48 -5.54 33.72
C GLY A 368 16.84 -4.34 32.84
N PRO A 369 16.44 -4.39 31.54
CA PRO A 369 16.76 -3.34 30.58
C PRO A 369 16.12 -2.01 30.97
N PRO A 370 16.69 -0.89 30.50
CA PRO A 370 16.19 0.44 30.84
C PRO A 370 14.75 0.63 30.38
N LYS A 371 13.90 1.10 31.29
CA LYS A 371 12.48 1.36 31.00
C LYS A 371 12.29 2.80 30.54
N LYS A 372 11.42 2.99 29.54
CA LYS A 372 11.03 4.31 29.06
C LYS A 372 10.35 5.11 30.19
N PRO A 373 10.78 6.35 30.47
CA PRO A 373 10.14 7.17 31.50
C PRO A 373 8.70 7.53 31.10
N LYS A 374 7.82 7.64 32.10
CA LYS A 374 6.40 7.96 31.89
C LYS A 374 6.17 9.32 31.22
N TYR A 375 7.05 10.29 31.50
CA TYR A 375 6.95 11.65 30.98
C TYR A 375 8.22 12.02 30.22
N PRO A 376 8.10 12.73 29.07
CA PRO A 376 9.26 13.16 28.28
C PRO A 376 10.25 14.03 29.07
N ASP A 377 9.74 14.89 29.96
CA ASP A 377 10.55 15.67 30.88
C ASP A 377 9.75 15.96 32.15
N PHE A 378 10.14 15.34 33.26
CA PHE A 378 9.50 15.54 34.56
C PHE A 378 9.73 16.96 35.11
N ASN A 379 10.88 17.57 34.80
CA ASN A 379 11.31 18.88 35.34
C ASN A 379 11.33 19.97 34.25
N TYR A 380 10.39 19.92 33.29
CA TYR A 380 10.37 20.77 32.10
C TYR A 380 10.64 22.26 32.36
N VAL A 381 10.00 22.85 33.37
CA VAL A 381 10.14 24.29 33.67
C VAL A 381 11.55 24.64 34.12
N ASN A 382 12.19 23.78 34.91
CA ASN A 382 13.54 24.02 35.42
C ASN A 382 14.58 23.73 34.32
N ASN A 383 14.41 22.62 33.63
CA ASN A 383 15.24 22.17 32.52
C ASN A 383 15.28 23.18 31.38
N LYS A 384 14.15 23.78 31.02
CA LYS A 384 14.06 24.83 30.00
C LYS A 384 14.76 26.14 30.38
N LYS A 385 14.93 26.42 31.68
CA LYS A 385 15.64 27.62 32.16
C LYS A 385 17.15 27.40 32.25
N ASN A 386 17.58 26.18 32.60
CA ASN A 386 18.98 25.91 32.93
C ASN A 386 19.77 25.27 31.77
N MET A 387 19.13 24.44 30.94
CA MET A 387 19.80 23.80 29.80
C MET A 387 19.71 24.63 28.54
N THR A 388 20.67 24.43 27.65
CA THR A 388 20.58 24.97 26.29
C THR A 388 19.47 24.27 25.50
N HIS A 389 18.98 24.91 24.44
CA HIS A 389 17.84 24.39 23.68
C HIS A 389 18.10 22.99 23.08
N TRP A 390 19.31 22.74 22.57
CA TRP A 390 19.66 21.46 21.96
C TRP A 390 19.81 20.35 23.00
N GLU A 391 20.37 20.62 24.18
CA GLU A 391 20.45 19.67 25.30
C GLU A 391 19.05 19.28 25.79
N HIS A 392 18.18 20.27 25.95
CA HIS A 392 16.80 20.04 26.37
C HIS A 392 16.02 19.21 25.33
N SER A 393 16.17 19.52 24.05
CA SER A 393 15.59 18.76 22.94
C SER A 393 16.12 17.32 22.91
N ARG A 394 17.43 17.13 23.06
CA ARG A 394 18.08 15.81 23.09
C ARG A 394 17.58 14.97 24.27
N LEU A 395 17.43 15.57 25.46
CA LEU A 395 16.84 14.90 26.64
C LEU A 395 15.42 14.41 26.35
N ILE A 396 14.58 15.26 25.77
CA ILE A 396 13.20 14.91 25.43
C ILE A 396 13.17 13.76 24.40
N ARG A 397 13.97 13.84 23.33
CA ARG A 397 14.06 12.78 22.31
C ARG A 397 14.57 11.47 22.90
N LYS A 398 15.57 11.54 23.78
CA LYS A 398 16.08 10.39 24.53
C LYS A 398 14.96 9.74 25.35
N ASN A 399 14.26 10.50 26.18
CA ASN A 399 13.20 9.99 27.05
C ASN A 399 11.96 9.47 26.29
N ILE A 400 11.67 10.03 25.11
CA ILE A 400 10.60 9.54 24.24
C ILE A 400 11.04 8.29 23.47
N GLY A 401 12.33 8.05 23.28
CA GLY A 401 12.82 7.03 22.36
C GLY A 401 12.58 7.40 20.90
N ASP A 402 12.77 8.68 20.57
CA ASP A 402 12.60 9.19 19.20
C ASP A 402 13.85 8.97 18.34
N GLY A 403 13.65 8.56 17.10
CA GLY A 403 14.73 8.26 16.15
C GLY A 403 15.67 7.19 16.68
N VAL A 404 16.97 7.50 16.72
CA VAL A 404 18.00 6.53 17.14
C VAL A 404 17.85 6.10 18.60
N PHE A 405 17.30 6.96 19.46
CA PHE A 405 17.06 6.66 20.87
C PHE A 405 15.97 5.61 21.10
N GLY A 406 15.17 5.24 20.09
CA GLY A 406 14.20 4.15 20.20
C GLY A 406 14.86 2.84 20.65
N ARG A 407 16.07 2.57 20.14
CA ARG A 407 16.89 1.40 20.49
C ARG A 407 17.31 1.32 21.96
N LEU A 408 17.21 2.42 22.71
CA LEU A 408 17.46 2.39 24.16
C LEU A 408 16.42 1.52 24.88
N TYR A 409 15.17 1.52 24.40
CA TYR A 409 14.03 0.91 25.09
C TYR A 409 13.44 -0.31 24.37
N GLU A 410 13.91 -0.62 23.16
CA GLU A 410 13.75 -1.93 22.51
C GLU A 410 14.53 -2.99 23.28
#